data_AF-A0A1Y4FCQ8-F1
#
_entry.id   AF-A0A1Y4FCQ8-F1
#
_cell.length_a   1.000
_cell.length_b   1.000
_cell.length_c   1.000
_cell.angle_alpha   90.00
_cell.angle_beta   90.00
_cell.angle_gamma   90.00
#
_symmetry.space_group_name_H-M   'P 1'
#
loop_
_entity.id
_entity.type
_entity.pdbx_description
1 polymer ?
#
loop_
_entity_poly.entity_id
_entity_poly.type
_entity_poly.pdbx_seq_one_letter_code
_entity_poly.pdbx_strand_id
1 'polypeptide(L)'
;MEYNKLSNQQNLGSADMTKDTLEKFFQRYERFFMQSLNGEIDGDEMWELYAPEFIAASPMGVLAGKNDTDFRQALSAGYEQYREIGTKGMHVRGVGMSQIDTFLIFAAPFHNLYN
;
A
#
# COMPACT_ATOMS: atom_id res chain seq x y z
N MET A 1 -32.33 12.68 -34.38
CA MET A 1 -31.78 11.32 -34.62
C MET A 1 -30.95 10.97 -33.42
N GLU A 2 -31.47 10.03 -32.66
CA GLU A 2 -30.97 9.52 -31.38
C GLU A 2 -29.93 8.44 -31.67
N TYR A 3 -28.65 8.71 -31.37
CA TYR A 3 -27.60 7.70 -31.46
C TYR A 3 -27.39 7.06 -30.08
N ASN A 4 -28.34 6.19 -29.73
CA ASN A 4 -28.21 5.25 -28.63
C ASN A 4 -27.92 3.87 -29.25
N LYS A 5 -26.68 3.37 -29.06
CA LYS A 5 -26.21 1.97 -29.15
C LYS A 5 -24.74 1.89 -29.54
N LEU A 6 -23.86 2.16 -28.57
CA LEU A 6 -22.62 1.40 -28.40
C LEU A 6 -22.40 1.17 -26.89
N SER A 7 -23.44 0.65 -26.25
CA SER A 7 -23.33 -0.17 -25.07
C SER A 7 -22.61 -1.48 -25.46
N ASN A 8 -21.29 -1.44 -25.54
CA ASN A 8 -20.45 -2.64 -25.55
C ASN A 8 -18.97 -2.37 -25.21
N GLN A 9 -18.74 -1.59 -24.15
CA GLN A 9 -17.51 -1.68 -23.36
C GLN A 9 -17.87 -2.02 -21.90
N GLN A 10 -18.58 -3.13 -21.73
CA GLN A 10 -18.70 -3.82 -20.44
C GLN A 10 -18.07 -5.21 -20.58
N ASN A 11 -16.74 -5.28 -20.77
CA ASN A 11 -15.94 -6.49 -20.49
C ASN A 11 -14.43 -6.27 -20.71
N LEU A 12 -13.83 -5.38 -19.92
CA LEU A 12 -12.39 -5.37 -19.67
C LEU A 12 -12.16 -5.18 -18.17
N GLY A 13 -12.42 -6.23 -17.40
CA GLY A 13 -11.61 -6.61 -16.23
C GLY A 13 -11.32 -5.63 -15.10
N SER A 14 -11.97 -4.48 -14.96
CA SER A 14 -11.90 -3.71 -13.72
C SER A 14 -12.93 -4.30 -12.74
N ALA A 15 -12.50 -5.24 -11.90
CA ALA A 15 -13.23 -5.45 -10.66
C ALA A 15 -13.35 -4.08 -9.98
N ASP A 16 -14.57 -3.59 -9.77
CA ASP A 16 -14.81 -2.37 -8.99
C ASP A 16 -14.02 -2.50 -7.68
N MET A 17 -12.93 -1.75 -7.55
CA MET A 17 -12.10 -1.81 -6.34
C MET A 17 -12.95 -1.28 -5.19
N THR A 18 -13.43 -2.19 -4.34
CA THR A 18 -14.34 -1.83 -3.27
C THR A 18 -13.58 -1.31 -2.06
N LYS A 19 -14.27 -0.52 -1.24
CA LYS A 19 -13.73 -0.07 0.06
C LYS A 19 -13.33 -1.25 0.96
N ASP A 20 -14.11 -2.33 0.97
CA ASP A 20 -13.80 -3.55 1.74
C ASP A 20 -12.51 -4.22 1.25
N THR A 21 -12.27 -4.26 -0.07
CA THR A 21 -11.01 -4.77 -0.64
C THR A 21 -9.82 -3.95 -0.18
N LEU A 22 -9.94 -2.62 -0.17
CA LEU A 22 -8.89 -1.71 0.32
C LEU A 22 -8.66 -1.88 1.82
N GLU A 23 -9.72 -1.98 2.62
CA GLU A 23 -9.61 -2.19 4.07
C GLU A 23 -8.88 -3.52 4.37
N LYS A 24 -9.20 -4.59 3.65
CA LYS A 24 -8.49 -5.88 3.78
C LYS A 24 -7.02 -5.78 3.37
N PHE A 25 -6.71 -5.04 2.30
CA PHE A 25 -5.34 -4.78 1.89
C PHE A 25 -4.55 -4.06 2.99
N PHE A 26 -5.09 -2.99 3.58
CA PHE A 26 -4.39 -2.25 4.63
C PHE A 26 -4.33 -2.99 5.97
N GLN A 27 -5.28 -3.87 6.28
CA GLN A 27 -5.17 -4.80 7.42
C GLN A 27 -4.03 -5.82 7.22
N ARG A 28 -3.82 -6.28 5.99
CA ARG A 28 -2.69 -7.14 5.64
C ARG A 28 -1.38 -6.38 5.76
N TYR A 29 -1.33 -5.15 5.26
CA TYR A 29 -0.20 -4.24 5.44
C TYR A 29 0.14 -3.99 6.92
N GLU A 30 -0.87 -3.78 7.79
CA GLU A 30 -0.67 -3.63 9.23
C GLU A 30 -0.01 -4.87 9.85
N ARG A 31 -0.49 -6.07 9.52
CA ARG A 31 0.11 -7.32 10.03
C ARG A 31 1.56 -7.48 9.58
N PHE A 32 1.83 -7.22 8.30
CA PHE A 32 3.19 -7.23 7.77
C PHE A 32 4.10 -6.23 8.47
N PHE A 33 3.61 -5.01 8.73
CA PHE A 33 4.35 -3.99 9.47
C PHE A 33 4.69 -4.45 10.89
N MET A 34 3.70 -4.99 11.61
CA MET A 34 3.89 -5.48 12.98
C MET A 34 4.88 -6.64 13.06
N GLN A 35 4.82 -7.58 12.11
CA GLN A 35 5.77 -8.70 12.02
C GLN A 35 7.18 -8.21 11.69
N SER A 36 7.31 -7.34 10.71
CA SER A 36 8.59 -6.77 10.28
C SER A 36 9.25 -5.91 11.36
N LEU A 37 8.44 -5.22 12.16
CA LEU A 37 8.92 -4.45 13.32
C LEU A 37 9.54 -5.36 14.39
N ASN A 38 9.11 -6.62 14.50
CA ASN A 38 9.75 -7.61 15.38
C ASN A 38 11.04 -8.22 14.80
N GLY A 39 11.46 -7.81 13.61
CA GLY A 39 12.72 -8.23 12.97
C GLY A 39 12.56 -9.26 11.86
N GLU A 40 11.34 -9.70 11.56
CA GLU A 40 11.07 -10.72 10.55
C GLU A 40 10.35 -10.11 9.34
N ILE A 41 11.08 -9.91 8.24
CA ILE A 41 10.48 -9.51 6.96
C ILE A 41 10.20 -10.75 6.12
N ASP A 42 8.92 -11.05 5.95
CA ASP A 42 8.43 -12.00 4.95
C ASP A 42 8.60 -11.40 3.54
N GLY A 43 9.45 -12.04 2.74
CA GLY A 43 9.78 -11.55 1.39
C GLY A 43 8.63 -11.73 0.40
N ASP A 44 7.83 -12.78 0.54
CA ASP A 44 6.72 -13.06 -0.36
C ASP A 44 5.57 -12.07 -0.09
N GLU A 45 5.31 -11.80 1.19
CA GLU A 45 4.33 -10.80 1.61
C GLU A 45 4.72 -9.39 1.13
N MET A 46 6.00 -9.04 1.25
CA MET A 46 6.55 -7.78 0.74
C MET A 46 6.38 -7.66 -0.78
N TRP A 47 6.58 -8.75 -1.54
CA TRP A 47 6.38 -8.76 -2.98
C TRP A 47 4.93 -8.41 -3.37
N GLU A 48 3.96 -8.87 -2.60
CA GLU A 48 2.54 -8.65 -2.87
C GLU A 48 2.01 -7.28 -2.40
N LEU A 49 2.64 -6.67 -1.39
CA LEU A 49 2.20 -5.39 -0.82
C LEU A 49 2.70 -4.17 -1.57
N TYR A 50 3.78 -4.29 -2.33
CA TYR A 50 4.36 -3.18 -3.09
C TYR A 50 4.30 -3.46 -4.59
N ALA A 51 3.99 -2.42 -5.37
CA ALA A 51 4.05 -2.51 -6.82
C ALA A 51 5.49 -2.80 -7.30
N PRO A 52 5.69 -3.44 -8.48
CA PRO A 52 7.02 -3.75 -9.00
C PRO A 52 7.97 -2.55 -9.06
N GLU A 53 7.42 -1.36 -9.33
CA GLU A 53 8.10 -0.08 -9.25
C GLU A 53 7.22 0.89 -8.46
N PHE A 54 7.83 1.67 -7.57
CA PHE A 54 7.11 2.58 -6.68
C PHE A 54 7.88 3.86 -6.41
N ILE A 55 7.20 4.83 -5.81
CA ILE A 55 7.78 6.11 -5.38
C ILE A 55 7.61 6.23 -3.87
N ALA A 56 8.70 6.55 -3.18
CA ALA A 56 8.69 6.93 -1.77
C ALA A 56 8.93 8.44 -1.65
N ALA A 57 8.14 9.11 -0.82
CA ALA A 57 8.29 10.52 -0.53
C ALA A 57 8.42 10.73 0.98
N SER A 58 9.45 11.47 1.39
CA SER A 58 9.72 11.83 2.78
C SER A 58 10.31 13.24 2.86
N PRO A 59 10.50 13.82 4.08
CA PRO A 59 11.22 15.09 4.22
C PRO A 59 12.65 15.08 3.65
N MET A 60 13.24 13.89 3.45
CA MET A 60 14.56 13.76 2.82
C MET A 60 14.51 13.84 1.29
N GLY A 61 13.32 13.80 0.68
CA GLY A 61 13.11 13.91 -0.77
C GLY A 61 12.18 12.85 -1.34
N VAL A 62 12.19 12.75 -2.67
CA VAL A 62 11.42 11.76 -3.45
C VAL A 62 12.38 10.78 -4.09
N LEU A 63 12.10 9.49 -3.97
CA LEU A 63 12.90 8.39 -4.50
C LEU A 63 12.00 7.45 -5.28
N ALA A 64 12.48 6.96 -6.42
CA ALA A 64 11.88 5.83 -7.12
C ALA A 64 12.61 4.53 -6.70
N GLY A 65 11.87 3.45 -6.54
CA GLY A 65 12.39 2.16 -6.11
C GLY A 65 11.75 1.00 -6.87
N LYS A 66 12.41 -0.15 -6.83
CA LYS A 66 11.89 -1.42 -7.34
C LYS A 66 11.56 -2.32 -6.17
N ASN A 67 10.49 -3.09 -6.28
CA ASN A 67 10.22 -4.13 -5.31
C ASN A 67 11.20 -5.27 -5.59
N ASP A 68 12.34 -5.28 -4.92
CA ASP A 68 13.41 -6.26 -5.14
C ASP A 68 14.19 -6.54 -3.85
N THR A 69 15.29 -7.29 -3.97
CA THR A 69 16.11 -7.67 -2.82
C THR A 69 16.81 -6.46 -2.17
N ASP A 70 17.15 -5.43 -2.93
CA ASP A 70 17.78 -4.22 -2.40
C ASP A 70 16.76 -3.42 -1.60
N PHE A 71 15.53 -3.32 -2.10
CA PHE A 71 14.44 -2.70 -1.33
C PHE A 71 14.13 -3.49 -0.04
N ARG A 72 14.17 -4.83 -0.06
CA ARG A 72 14.01 -5.63 1.16
C ARG A 72 15.06 -5.28 2.22
N GLN A 73 16.31 -5.07 1.83
CA GLN A 73 17.39 -4.66 2.75
C GLN A 73 17.15 -3.24 3.30
N ALA A 74 16.79 -2.30 2.43
CA ALA A 74 16.46 -0.93 2.84
C ALA A 74 15.27 -0.90 3.81
N LEU A 75 14.25 -1.73 3.56
CA LEU A 75 13.08 -1.86 4.42
C LEU A 75 13.46 -2.43 5.80
N SER A 76 14.36 -3.42 5.85
CA SER A 76 14.92 -3.97 7.09
C SER A 76 15.60 -2.89 7.93
N ALA A 77 16.47 -2.09 7.31
CA ALA A 77 17.13 -0.97 7.99
C ALA A 77 16.11 0.07 8.49
N GLY A 78 15.03 0.31 7.74
CA GLY A 78 13.93 1.18 8.18
C GLY A 78 13.23 0.67 9.45
N TYR A 79 12.96 -0.64 9.54
CA TYR A 79 12.39 -1.23 10.75
C TYR A 79 13.34 -1.24 11.94
N GLU A 80 14.65 -1.37 11.71
CA GLU A 80 15.66 -1.16 12.77
C GLU A 80 15.57 0.25 13.34
N GLN A 81 15.52 1.26 12.48
CA GLN A 81 15.34 2.65 12.91
C GLN A 81 14.04 2.86 13.69
N TYR A 82 12.92 2.26 13.25
CA TYR A 82 11.66 2.33 14.00
C TYR A 82 11.79 1.75 15.41
N ARG A 83 12.50 0.63 15.58
CA ARG A 83 12.77 0.04 16.90
C ARG A 83 13.65 0.95 17.76
N GLU A 84 14.70 1.55 17.18
CA GLU A 84 15.62 2.45 17.90
C GLU A 84 14.91 3.67 18.49
N ILE A 85 13.93 4.23 17.78
CA ILE A 85 13.13 5.36 18.27
C ILE A 85 11.97 4.94 19.18
N GLY A 86 11.87 3.65 19.53
CA GLY A 86 10.90 3.11 20.48
C GLY A 86 9.54 2.76 19.88
N THR A 87 9.41 2.65 18.57
CA THR A 87 8.13 2.25 17.94
C THR A 87 7.77 0.83 18.37
N LYS A 88 6.57 0.67 18.93
CA LYS A 88 5.99 -0.63 19.33
C LYS A 88 4.99 -1.18 18.33
N GLY A 89 4.42 -0.33 17.48
CA GLY A 89 3.52 -0.81 16.44
C GLY A 89 2.79 0.27 15.69
N MET A 90 1.92 -0.19 14.79
CA MET A 90 1.04 0.61 13.97
C MET A 90 -0.37 0.03 14.05
N HIS A 91 -1.38 0.90 14.04
CA HIS A 91 -2.77 0.48 13.87
C HIS A 91 -3.46 1.31 12.79
N VAL A 92 -4.08 0.65 11.81
CA VAL A 92 -4.89 1.28 10.76
C VAL A 92 -6.31 1.46 11.27
N ARG A 93 -6.74 2.71 11.43
CA ARG A 93 -8.07 3.07 11.94
C ARG A 93 -9.15 3.12 10.88
N GLY A 94 -8.76 3.17 9.62
CA GLY A 94 -9.66 3.23 8.47
C GLY A 94 -8.93 3.64 7.20
N VAL A 95 -9.64 3.57 6.08
CA VAL A 95 -9.10 3.90 4.76
C VAL A 95 -9.99 4.92 4.09
N GLY A 96 -9.41 6.06 3.71
CA GLY A 96 -10.03 7.03 2.82
C GLY A 96 -9.89 6.58 1.37
N MET A 97 -10.95 6.73 0.58
CA MET A 97 -10.95 6.43 -0.85
C MET A 97 -11.42 7.67 -1.60
N SER A 98 -10.71 8.04 -2.66
CA SER A 98 -11.07 9.16 -3.53
C SER A 98 -10.86 8.74 -4.98
N GLN A 99 -11.90 8.86 -5.80
CA GLN A 99 -11.78 8.58 -7.22
C GLN A 99 -11.01 9.71 -7.91
N ILE A 100 -10.01 9.36 -8.72
CA ILE A 100 -9.29 10.32 -9.56
C ILE A 100 -9.97 10.36 -10.94
N ASP A 101 -10.16 9.19 -11.54
CA ASP A 101 -10.87 9.03 -12.82
C ASP A 101 -11.50 7.62 -12.93
N THR A 102 -11.91 7.24 -14.14
CA THR A 102 -12.52 5.94 -14.45
C THR A 102 -11.64 4.75 -14.07
N PHE A 103 -10.32 4.90 -14.11
CA PHE A 103 -9.35 3.80 -13.91
C PHE A 103 -8.52 3.96 -12.65
N LEU A 104 -8.40 5.18 -12.13
CA LEU A 104 -7.51 5.48 -11.02
C LEU A 104 -8.28 5.93 -9.78
N ILE A 105 -7.89 5.35 -8.64
CA ILE A 105 -8.31 5.79 -7.31
C ILE A 105 -7.09 6.12 -6.46
N PHE A 106 -7.29 6.99 -5.49
CA PHE A 106 -6.37 7.21 -4.38
C PHE A 106 -6.94 6.57 -3.13
N ALA A 107 -6.13 5.76 -2.44
CA ALA A 107 -6.47 5.15 -1.17
C ALA A 107 -5.43 5.55 -0.12
N ALA A 108 -5.89 6.04 1.03
CA ALA A 108 -5.05 6.52 2.11
C ALA A 108 -5.45 5.87 3.44
N PRO A 109 -4.56 5.11 4.10
CA PRO A 109 -4.82 4.59 5.42
C PRO A 109 -4.64 5.70 6.47
N PHE A 110 -5.58 5.81 7.39
CA PHE A 110 -5.41 6.59 8.60
C PHE A 110 -4.79 5.70 9.67
N HIS A 111 -3.48 5.80 9.88
CA HIS A 111 -2.77 4.98 10.85
C HIS A 111 -2.14 5.82 11.96
N ASN A 112 -1.93 5.18 13.10
CA ASN A 112 -1.16 5.74 14.21
C ASN A 112 0.03 4.82 14.48
N LEU A 113 1.21 5.40 14.66
CA LEU A 113 2.33 4.72 15.31
C LEU A 113 2.21 4.93 16.82
N TYR A 114 2.58 3.92 17.60
CA TYR A 114 2.63 4.01 19.05
C TYR A 114 3.93 3.43 19.59
N ASN A 115 4.39 3.98 20.72
CA ASN A 115 5.65 3.67 21.37
C ASN A 115 5.48 3.01 22.73
#